data_AF-A0A7J7VII1-F1
#
_entry.id   AF-A0A7J7VII1-F1
#
_cell.length_a   1.000
_cell.length_b   1.000
_cell.length_c   1.000
_cell.angle_alpha   90.00
_cell.angle_beta   90.00
_cell.angle_gamma   90.00
#
_symmetry.space_group_name_H-M   'P 1'
#
loop_
_entity.id
_entity.type
_entity.pdbx_description
1 polymer ?
#
loop_
_entity_poly.entity_id
_entity_poly.type
_entity_poly.pdbx_seq_one_letter_code
_entity_poly.pdbx_strand_id
1 'polypeptide(L)'
;MVPRPLQIAVQNPLVSERLELSVLYKEYAEDDNIYQQKIKDLHKKYSYIRKTRPDGNCFYRAFGFSHLEALLDDSKELQRFKAVSAKSKEDLVSQGFTEFTIEDFHNTFMDLIEQVEKQTSVADLLASFNDQSTSDYLVVYLRLLTSGYLQRESWRRPSASPSRWSTWTAARAAPPTRTSSPRAPSPRSTFSTGLDTTTSSTNRAGSARRCPAALPSARH
;
A
#
# COMPACT_ATOMS: atom_id res chain seq x y z
N MET A 1 2.15 3.97 -16.61
CA MET A 1 2.89 2.86 -15.96
C MET A 1 2.74 3.06 -14.46
N VAL A 2 1.93 2.26 -13.76
CA VAL A 2 1.76 2.42 -12.31
C VAL A 2 3.07 1.97 -11.64
N PRO A 3 3.77 2.84 -10.90
CA PRO A 3 5.03 2.47 -10.27
C PRO A 3 4.82 1.34 -9.27
N ARG A 4 5.78 0.40 -9.20
CA ARG A 4 5.71 -0.71 -8.25
C ARG A 4 5.74 -0.15 -6.82
N PRO A 5 5.08 -0.79 -5.82
CA PRO A 5 5.05 -0.30 -4.44
C PRO A 5 6.44 0.01 -3.86
N LEU A 6 7.45 -0.78 -4.24
CA LEU A 6 8.84 -0.57 -3.83
C LEU A 6 9.47 0.71 -4.42
N GLN A 7 9.10 1.15 -5.62
CA GLN A 7 9.58 2.42 -6.20
C GLN A 7 8.95 3.64 -5.51
N ILE A 8 7.70 3.52 -5.07
CA ILE A 8 6.99 4.58 -4.33
C ILE A 8 7.57 4.71 -2.91
N ALA A 9 7.96 3.58 -2.29
CA ALA A 9 8.55 3.57 -0.95
C ALA A 9 9.87 4.32 -0.85
N VAL A 10 10.65 4.34 -1.95
CA VAL A 10 11.93 5.05 -2.03
C VAL A 10 11.74 6.56 -2.24
N GLN A 11 10.60 6.98 -2.81
CA GLN A 11 10.37 8.39 -3.17
C GLN A 11 9.66 9.19 -2.07
N ASN A 12 8.82 8.57 -1.26
CA ASN A 12 8.01 9.27 -0.26
C ASN A 12 8.02 8.55 1.11
N PRO A 13 8.20 9.28 2.23
CA PRO A 13 8.01 8.72 3.57
C PRO A 13 6.56 8.25 3.76
N LEU A 14 6.30 7.43 4.78
CA LEU A 14 4.94 6.95 5.07
C LEU A 14 4.02 8.13 5.43
N VAL A 15 4.54 9.01 6.27
CA VAL A 15 3.94 10.29 6.65
C VAL A 15 5.03 11.35 6.58
N SER A 16 4.82 12.42 5.80
CA SER A 16 5.77 13.53 5.69
C SER A 16 5.76 14.40 6.94
N GLU A 17 6.76 15.28 7.04
CA GLU A 17 6.68 16.43 7.94
C GLU A 17 5.54 17.39 7.55
N ARG A 18 5.25 18.35 8.42
CA ARG A 18 4.28 19.41 8.18
C ARG A 18 4.88 20.40 7.19
N LEU A 19 4.34 20.42 5.97
CA LEU A 19 4.81 21.28 4.89
C LEU A 19 3.87 22.48 4.73
N GLU A 20 4.43 23.59 4.27
CA GLU A 20 3.64 24.74 3.79
C GLU A 20 2.77 24.30 2.60
N LEU A 21 1.51 24.73 2.56
CA LEU A 21 0.59 24.34 1.49
C LEU A 21 1.06 24.84 0.11
N SER A 22 1.91 25.87 0.09
CA SER A 22 2.56 26.41 -1.11
C SER A 22 3.37 25.37 -1.90
N VAL A 23 3.80 24.27 -1.28
CA VAL A 23 4.49 23.18 -2.00
C VAL A 23 3.61 22.58 -3.10
N LEU A 24 2.28 22.63 -2.97
CA LEU A 24 1.36 22.15 -4.01
C LEU A 24 1.46 22.96 -5.29
N TYR A 25 1.74 24.27 -5.23
CA TYR A 25 1.89 25.09 -6.43
C TYR A 25 3.03 24.61 -7.33
N LYS A 26 4.08 24.03 -6.75
CA LYS A 26 5.25 23.51 -7.46
C LYS A 26 5.03 22.11 -8.07
N GLU A 27 4.03 21.38 -7.58
CA GLU A 27 3.73 20.01 -8.04
C GLU A 27 2.79 19.97 -9.24
N TYR A 28 1.97 21.02 -9.40
CA TYR A 28 1.09 21.17 -10.55
C TYR A 28 1.71 22.14 -11.54
N ALA A 29 1.57 21.83 -12.83
CA ALA A 29 2.06 22.69 -13.88
C ALA A 29 1.33 24.05 -13.86
N GLU A 30 2.04 25.13 -14.21
CA GLU A 30 1.49 26.49 -14.12
C GLU A 30 0.34 26.73 -15.11
N ASP A 31 0.31 25.97 -16.19
CA ASP A 31 -0.72 25.98 -17.24
C ASP A 31 -2.02 25.28 -16.81
N ASP A 32 -2.01 24.50 -15.72
CA ASP A 32 -3.23 23.89 -15.16
C ASP A 32 -3.98 24.86 -14.25
N ASN A 33 -4.60 25.86 -14.89
CA ASN A 33 -5.33 26.94 -14.24
C ASN A 33 -6.44 26.44 -13.27
N ILE A 34 -7.04 25.28 -13.54
CA ILE A 34 -8.10 24.72 -12.69
C ILE A 34 -7.54 24.24 -11.35
N TYR A 35 -6.43 23.50 -11.37
CA TYR A 35 -5.80 23.04 -10.13
C TYR A 35 -5.13 24.19 -9.38
N GLN A 36 -4.49 25.12 -10.08
CA GLN A 36 -3.93 26.34 -9.47
C GLN A 36 -4.99 27.15 -8.72
N GLN A 37 -6.20 27.31 -9.30
CA GLN A 37 -7.29 28.01 -8.64
C GLN A 37 -7.81 27.25 -7.41
N LYS A 38 -7.93 25.91 -7.49
CA LYS A 38 -8.32 25.08 -6.34
C LYS A 38 -7.29 25.15 -5.20
N ILE A 39 -5.99 25.17 -5.51
CA ILE A 39 -4.94 25.31 -4.52
C ILE A 39 -5.03 26.70 -3.86
N LYS A 40 -5.30 27.77 -4.62
CA LYS A 40 -5.57 29.11 -4.06
C LYS A 40 -6.73 29.11 -3.08
N ASP A 41 -7.84 28.47 -3.43
CA ASP A 41 -8.99 28.38 -2.54
C ASP A 41 -8.72 27.50 -1.30
N LEU A 42 -7.89 26.47 -1.44
CA LEU A 42 -7.45 25.65 -0.32
C LEU A 42 -6.53 26.43 0.63
N HIS A 43 -5.63 27.24 0.09
CA HIS A 43 -4.69 28.07 0.85
C HIS A 43 -5.39 29.17 1.67
N LYS A 44 -6.63 29.54 1.33
CA LYS A 44 -7.46 30.43 2.16
C LYS A 44 -7.96 29.77 3.43
N LYS A 45 -8.07 28.44 3.46
CA LYS A 45 -8.64 27.65 4.56
C LYS A 45 -7.57 26.95 5.41
N TYR A 46 -6.49 26.52 4.78
CA TYR A 46 -5.44 25.74 5.41
C TYR A 46 -4.07 26.31 5.06
N SER A 47 -3.20 26.44 6.07
CA SER A 47 -1.83 26.93 5.89
C SER A 47 -0.83 25.79 5.64
N TYR A 48 -1.12 24.60 6.15
CA TYR A 48 -0.18 23.47 6.13
C TYR A 48 -0.81 22.22 5.53
N ILE A 49 0.04 21.35 5.00
CA ILE A 49 -0.30 20.04 4.48
C ILE A 49 0.70 18.99 4.96
N ARG A 50 0.20 17.80 5.25
CA ARG A 50 1.02 16.61 5.53
C ARG A 50 0.69 15.55 4.49
N LYS A 51 1.69 15.06 3.78
CA LYS A 51 1.53 14.07 2.70
C LYS A 51 1.72 12.67 3.26
N THR A 52 0.94 11.74 2.73
CA THR A 52 1.06 10.31 3.04
C THR A 52 1.39 9.53 1.78
N ARG A 53 2.12 8.42 1.92
CA ARG A 53 2.47 7.56 0.79
C ARG A 53 1.21 7.05 0.05
N PRO A 54 1.15 7.11 -1.29
CA PRO A 54 0.02 6.61 -2.06
C PRO A 54 0.08 5.07 -2.23
N ASP A 55 -0.14 4.34 -1.15
CA ASP A 55 -0.04 2.88 -1.07
C ASP A 55 -1.40 2.17 -0.91
N GLY A 56 -2.51 2.89 -1.02
CA GLY A 56 -3.87 2.38 -0.79
C GLY A 56 -4.25 2.26 0.69
N ASN A 57 -3.32 2.56 1.60
CA ASN A 57 -3.53 2.66 3.04
C ASN A 57 -3.51 4.13 3.52
N CYS A 58 -3.23 5.08 2.61
CA CYS A 58 -3.11 6.51 2.88
C CYS A 58 -4.24 7.10 3.73
N PHE A 59 -5.50 6.71 3.52
CA PHE A 59 -6.62 7.18 4.34
C PHE A 59 -6.46 6.80 5.81
N TYR A 60 -6.23 5.52 6.09
CA TYR A 60 -6.09 5.03 7.47
C TYR A 60 -4.84 5.60 8.15
N ARG A 61 -3.74 5.77 7.40
CA ARG A 61 -2.53 6.42 7.92
C ARG A 61 -2.76 7.88 8.25
N ALA A 62 -3.35 8.65 7.33
CA ALA A 62 -3.64 10.07 7.54
C ALA A 62 -4.63 10.26 8.69
N PHE A 63 -5.67 9.44 8.75
CA PHE A 63 -6.65 9.45 9.84
C PHE A 63 -5.99 9.13 11.19
N GLY A 64 -5.24 8.03 11.28
CA GLY A 64 -4.57 7.63 12.52
C GLY A 64 -3.60 8.70 13.04
N PHE A 65 -2.77 9.27 12.15
CA PHE A 65 -1.81 10.30 12.55
C PHE A 65 -2.50 11.59 12.99
N SER A 66 -3.39 12.13 12.17
CA SER A 66 -4.07 13.40 12.49
C SER A 66 -4.95 13.29 13.75
N HIS A 67 -5.54 12.12 14.00
CA HIS A 67 -6.32 11.91 15.20
C HIS A 67 -5.44 11.81 16.44
N LEU A 68 -4.36 11.03 16.42
CA LEU A 68 -3.43 10.95 17.55
C LEU A 68 -2.69 12.29 17.81
N GLU A 69 -2.35 13.04 16.76
CA GLU A 69 -1.79 14.39 16.86
C GLU A 69 -2.78 15.34 17.58
N ALA A 70 -4.08 15.27 17.27
CA ALA A 70 -5.09 16.08 17.94
C ALA A 70 -5.32 15.68 19.42
N LEU A 71 -5.10 14.41 19.77
CA LEU A 71 -5.22 13.92 21.15
C LEU A 71 -4.05 14.33 22.05
N LEU A 72 -2.92 14.78 21.49
CA LEU A 72 -1.83 15.35 22.29
C LEU A 72 -2.26 16.61 23.04
N ASP A 73 -3.18 17.40 22.45
CA ASP A 73 -3.66 18.65 23.04
C ASP A 73 -4.84 18.45 24.00
N ASP A 74 -5.61 17.34 23.87
CA ASP A 74 -6.80 17.06 24.66
C ASP A 74 -6.69 15.77 25.50
N SER A 75 -6.23 15.94 26.73
CA SER A 75 -6.08 14.84 27.69
C SER A 75 -7.41 14.15 28.05
N LYS A 76 -8.54 14.86 28.06
CA LYS A 76 -9.84 14.25 28.39
C LYS A 76 -10.30 13.35 27.26
N GLU A 77 -10.20 13.85 26.03
CA GLU A 77 -10.55 13.09 24.86
C GLU A 77 -9.60 11.90 24.67
N LEU A 78 -8.32 12.05 25.02
CA LEU A 78 -7.36 10.95 25.03
C LEU A 78 -7.80 9.81 25.99
N GLN A 79 -8.20 10.13 27.22
CA GLN A 79 -8.68 9.11 28.16
C GLN A 79 -9.96 8.42 27.66
N ARG A 80 -10.89 9.19 27.07
CA ARG A 80 -12.09 8.64 26.45
C ARG A 80 -11.73 7.71 25.28
N PHE A 81 -10.81 8.13 24.43
CA PHE A 81 -10.35 7.38 23.27
C PHE A 81 -9.66 6.08 23.69
N LYS A 82 -8.78 6.14 24.70
CA LYS A 82 -8.11 4.98 25.29
C LYS A 82 -9.10 3.95 25.83
N ALA A 83 -10.12 4.40 26.58
CA ALA A 83 -11.15 3.50 27.10
C ALA A 83 -11.97 2.85 25.98
N VAL A 84 -12.34 3.59 24.94
CA VAL A 84 -13.05 3.05 23.77
C VAL A 84 -12.17 2.08 22.99
N SER A 85 -10.88 2.36 22.85
CA SER A 85 -9.91 1.52 22.15
C SER A 85 -9.60 0.22 22.89
N ALA A 86 -9.62 0.26 24.23
CA ALA A 86 -9.53 -0.95 25.04
C ALA A 86 -10.77 -1.85 24.84
N LYS A 87 -11.96 -1.24 24.90
CA LYS A 87 -13.23 -1.96 24.69
C LYS A 87 -13.39 -2.50 23.27
N SER A 88 -12.80 -1.84 22.26
CA SER A 88 -12.96 -2.27 20.87
C SER A 88 -12.35 -3.64 20.58
N LYS A 89 -11.35 -4.11 21.35
CA LYS A 89 -10.86 -5.50 21.28
C LYS A 89 -11.99 -6.47 21.61
N GLU A 90 -12.64 -6.32 22.76
CA GLU A 90 -13.74 -7.18 23.20
C GLU A 90 -14.92 -7.15 22.22
N ASP A 91 -15.28 -5.95 21.73
CA ASP A 91 -16.31 -5.79 20.71
C ASP A 91 -15.99 -6.58 19.44
N LEU A 92 -14.72 -6.62 18.99
CA LEU A 92 -14.29 -7.41 17.83
C LEU A 92 -14.31 -8.92 18.13
N VAL A 93 -13.81 -9.36 19.28
CA VAL A 93 -13.85 -10.79 19.67
C VAL A 93 -15.30 -11.29 19.71
N SER A 94 -16.21 -10.51 20.29
CA SER A 94 -17.64 -10.85 20.36
C SER A 94 -18.32 -10.97 18.98
N GLN A 95 -17.76 -10.33 17.95
CA GLN A 95 -18.22 -10.41 16.57
C GLN A 95 -17.64 -11.61 15.80
N GLY A 96 -16.82 -12.45 16.44
CA GLY A 96 -16.25 -13.66 15.84
C GLY A 96 -14.88 -13.46 15.19
N PHE A 97 -14.20 -12.33 15.45
CA PHE A 97 -12.79 -12.18 15.09
C PHE A 97 -11.91 -12.99 16.06
N THR A 98 -10.92 -13.71 15.54
CA THR A 98 -10.01 -14.53 16.35
C THR A 98 -9.15 -13.65 17.25
N GLU A 99 -9.33 -13.77 18.57
CA GLU A 99 -8.66 -12.94 19.58
C GLU A 99 -7.13 -12.89 19.40
N PHE A 100 -6.48 -14.05 19.29
CA PHE A 100 -5.03 -14.16 19.13
C PHE A 100 -4.50 -13.38 17.91
N THR A 101 -5.29 -13.26 16.84
CA THR A 101 -4.85 -12.55 15.62
C THR A 101 -5.03 -11.04 15.71
N ILE A 102 -5.94 -10.55 16.56
CA ILE A 102 -6.21 -9.12 16.71
C ILE A 102 -5.43 -8.49 17.87
N GLU A 103 -4.96 -9.32 18.79
CA GLU A 103 -4.24 -8.90 19.99
C GLU A 103 -2.96 -8.15 19.66
N ASP A 104 -2.12 -8.68 18.76
CA ASP A 104 -0.88 -8.00 18.37
C ASP A 104 -1.15 -6.61 17.77
N PHE A 105 -2.17 -6.50 16.91
CA PHE A 105 -2.56 -5.24 16.29
C PHE A 105 -3.16 -4.25 17.31
N HIS A 106 -3.94 -4.76 18.27
CA HIS A 106 -4.51 -3.97 19.35
C HIS A 106 -3.41 -3.44 20.28
N ASN A 107 -2.45 -4.28 20.66
CA ASN A 107 -1.32 -3.90 21.50
C ASN A 107 -0.51 -2.78 20.83
N THR A 108 -0.17 -2.93 19.54
CA THR A 108 0.53 -1.85 18.80
C THR A 108 -0.26 -0.54 18.80
N PHE A 109 -1.59 -0.60 18.69
CA PHE A 109 -2.44 0.58 18.73
C PHE A 109 -2.49 1.22 20.12
N MET A 110 -2.59 0.42 21.18
CA MET A 110 -2.56 0.90 22.56
C MET A 110 -1.21 1.49 22.94
N ASP A 111 -0.10 0.90 22.46
CA ASP A 111 1.25 1.42 22.67
C ASP A 111 1.40 2.83 22.08
N LEU A 112 0.84 3.07 20.89
CA LEU A 112 0.83 4.40 20.27
C LEU A 112 -0.01 5.41 21.07
N ILE A 113 -1.16 4.99 21.62
CA ILE A 113 -1.98 5.83 22.49
C ILE A 113 -1.22 6.15 23.80
N GLU A 114 -0.50 5.18 24.36
CA GLU A 114 0.28 5.36 25.57
C GLU A 114 1.50 6.28 25.35
N GLN A 115 2.11 6.25 24.15
CA GLN A 115 3.12 7.23 23.75
C GLN A 115 2.54 8.65 23.74
N VAL A 116 1.34 8.84 23.19
CA VAL A 116 0.63 10.13 23.20
C VAL A 116 0.31 10.58 24.63
N GLU A 117 -0.10 9.66 25.50
CA GLU A 117 -0.38 9.93 26.92
C GLU A 117 0.85 10.39 27.71
N LYS A 118 2.02 9.87 27.37
CA LYS A 118 3.31 10.31 27.95
C LYS A 118 3.76 11.70 27.46
N GLN A 119 2.91 12.42 26.72
CA GLN A 119 3.19 13.72 26.10
C GLN A 119 4.44 13.70 25.21
N THR A 120 4.50 12.68 24.38
CA THR A 120 5.53 12.53 23.36
C THR A 120 5.40 13.65 22.31
N SER A 121 6.52 14.16 21.80
CA SER A 121 6.47 15.24 20.81
C SER A 121 5.85 14.75 19.49
N VAL A 122 5.29 15.68 18.70
CA VAL A 122 4.75 15.35 17.36
C VAL A 122 5.82 14.70 16.46
N ALA A 123 7.10 15.06 16.65
CA ALA A 123 8.22 14.50 15.89
C ALA A 123 8.47 13.02 16.24
N ASP A 124 8.36 12.67 17.51
CA ASP A 124 8.51 11.29 17.99
C ASP A 124 7.32 10.43 17.54
N LEU A 125 6.09 10.96 17.61
CA LEU A 125 4.90 10.30 17.04
C LEU A 125 5.09 10.06 15.53
N LEU A 126 5.63 11.04 14.82
CA LEU A 126 5.94 10.93 13.40
C LEU A 126 7.01 9.88 13.12
N ALA A 127 8.00 9.72 14.00
CA ALA A 127 9.00 8.67 13.89
C ALA A 127 8.36 7.28 14.04
N SER A 128 7.48 7.08 15.03
CA SER A 128 6.71 5.83 15.19
C SER A 128 5.84 5.52 13.97
N PHE A 129 5.20 6.53 13.37
CA PHE A 129 4.39 6.36 12.15
C PHE A 129 5.20 6.12 10.87
N ASN A 130 6.49 6.48 10.87
CA ASN A 130 7.40 6.20 9.77
C ASN A 130 8.10 4.85 9.90
N ASP A 131 7.93 4.14 11.02
CA ASP A 131 8.25 2.72 11.07
C ASP A 131 7.20 1.91 10.27
N GLN A 132 7.69 1.13 9.30
CA GLN A 132 6.83 0.41 8.36
C GLN A 132 5.96 -0.62 9.08
N SER A 133 6.53 -1.34 10.05
CA SER A 133 5.81 -2.39 10.78
C SER A 133 4.71 -1.81 11.66
N THR A 134 5.04 -0.80 12.47
CA THR A 134 4.11 -0.09 13.35
C THR A 134 2.97 0.55 12.57
N SER A 135 3.30 1.26 11.48
CA SER A 135 2.31 1.91 10.62
C SER A 135 1.36 0.90 9.95
N ASP A 136 1.89 -0.21 9.45
CA ASP A 136 1.07 -1.25 8.81
C ASP A 136 0.18 -1.98 9.82
N TYR A 137 0.67 -2.25 11.03
CA TYR A 137 -0.12 -2.85 12.12
C TYR A 137 -1.28 -1.94 12.53
N LEU A 138 -1.02 -0.63 12.69
CA LEU A 138 -2.07 0.36 12.95
C LEU A 138 -3.12 0.39 11.84
N VAL A 139 -2.70 0.36 10.58
CA VAL A 139 -3.64 0.35 9.44
C VAL A 139 -4.49 -0.92 9.45
N VAL A 140 -3.91 -2.07 9.74
CA VAL A 140 -4.66 -3.33 9.86
C VAL A 140 -5.69 -3.23 10.99
N TYR A 141 -5.31 -2.71 12.15
CA TYR A 141 -6.25 -2.53 13.26
C TYR A 141 -7.41 -1.60 12.90
N LEU A 142 -7.14 -0.44 12.30
CA LEU A 142 -8.18 0.50 11.87
C LEU A 142 -9.14 -0.11 10.83
N ARG A 143 -8.63 -0.98 9.94
CA ARG A 143 -9.47 -1.73 8.99
C ARG A 143 -10.36 -2.75 9.68
N LEU A 144 -9.84 -3.45 10.69
CA LEU A 144 -10.64 -4.37 11.51
C LEU A 144 -11.75 -3.64 12.26
N LEU A 145 -11.44 -2.49 12.87
CA LEU A 145 -12.44 -1.64 13.53
C LEU A 145 -13.54 -1.19 12.55
N THR A 146 -13.15 -0.73 11.36
CA THR A 146 -14.09 -0.32 10.32
C THR A 146 -14.97 -1.49 9.87
N SER A 147 -14.36 -2.66 9.68
CA SER A 147 -15.06 -3.90 9.33
C SER A 147 -16.08 -4.30 10.41
N GLY A 148 -15.66 -4.32 11.67
CA GLY A 148 -16.54 -4.66 12.79
C GLY A 148 -17.69 -3.68 12.95
N TYR A 149 -17.41 -2.38 12.84
CA TYR A 149 -18.47 -1.36 12.88
C TYR A 149 -19.49 -1.54 11.75
N LEU A 150 -19.02 -1.79 10.52
CA LEU A 150 -19.91 -2.05 9.37
C LEU A 150 -20.74 -3.31 9.55
N GLN A 151 -20.17 -4.39 10.09
CA GLN A 151 -20.92 -5.62 10.36
C GLN A 151 -22.01 -5.39 11.41
N ARG A 152 -21.69 -4.70 12.50
CA ARG A 152 -22.64 -4.33 13.55
C ARG A 152 -23.80 -3.45 13.04
N GLU A 153 -23.51 -2.48 12.19
CA GLU A 153 -24.55 -1.62 11.59
C GLU A 153 -25.30 -2.29 10.43
N SER A 154 -24.67 -3.22 9.71
CA SER A 154 -25.34 -4.00 8.65
C SER A 154 -26.48 -4.86 9.21
N TRP A 155 -26.35 -5.28 10.48
CA TRP A 155 -27.44 -5.90 11.22
C TRP A 155 -28.59 -4.93 11.52
N ARG A 156 -28.30 -3.63 11.74
CA ARG A 156 -29.29 -2.59 12.09
C ARG A 156 -30.06 -2.01 10.90
N ARG A 157 -29.53 -2.10 9.67
CA ARG A 157 -30.26 -1.72 8.45
C ARG A 157 -30.69 -2.98 7.69
N PRO A 158 -31.98 -3.38 7.73
CA PRO A 158 -32.52 -4.30 6.74
C PRO A 158 -32.62 -3.56 5.39
N SER A 159 -31.49 -3.39 4.69
CA SER A 159 -31.48 -2.90 3.31
C SER A 159 -31.28 -4.06 2.34
N ALA A 160 -32.22 -4.17 1.40
CA ALA A 160 -32.31 -5.19 0.36
C ALA A 160 -30.99 -5.42 -0.39
N SER A 161 -30.28 -6.50 -0.04
CA SER A 161 -29.44 -7.37 -0.89
C SER A 161 -28.37 -8.06 -0.02
N PRO A 162 -28.63 -9.27 0.48
CA PRO A 162 -27.62 -10.07 1.17
C PRO A 162 -26.64 -10.62 0.12
N SER A 163 -25.43 -10.05 0.01
CA SER A 163 -24.23 -10.73 -0.55
C SER A 163 -23.01 -9.84 -0.77
N ARG A 164 -23.12 -8.49 -0.75
CA ARG A 164 -21.95 -7.66 -1.15
C ARG A 164 -20.96 -7.37 -0.02
N TRP A 165 -21.42 -7.21 1.22
CA TRP A 165 -20.58 -6.66 2.30
C TRP A 165 -19.69 -7.69 2.99
N SER A 166 -20.22 -8.88 3.29
CA SER A 166 -19.45 -9.99 3.88
C SER A 166 -18.32 -10.47 2.96
N THR A 167 -18.54 -10.45 1.64
CA THR A 167 -17.49 -10.76 0.66
C THR A 167 -16.41 -9.69 0.59
N TRP A 168 -16.75 -8.41 0.79
CA TRP A 168 -15.80 -7.30 0.81
C TRP A 168 -14.88 -7.31 2.03
N THR A 169 -15.42 -7.60 3.21
CA THR A 169 -14.63 -7.72 4.45
C THR A 169 -13.73 -8.95 4.42
N ALA A 170 -14.21 -10.09 3.95
CA ALA A 170 -13.40 -11.30 3.79
C ALA A 170 -12.26 -11.13 2.77
N ALA A 171 -12.49 -10.44 1.64
CA ALA A 171 -11.49 -10.27 0.59
C ALA A 171 -10.33 -9.32 0.95
N ARG A 172 -10.46 -8.47 1.98
CA ARG A 172 -9.43 -7.49 2.38
C ARG A 172 -8.74 -7.77 3.71
N ALA A 173 -9.26 -8.72 4.50
CA ALA A 173 -8.64 -9.16 5.75
C ALA A 173 -7.66 -10.33 5.55
N ALA A 174 -7.58 -10.92 4.35
CA ALA A 174 -6.65 -12.01 4.08
C ALA A 174 -5.21 -11.47 3.91
N PRO A 175 -4.20 -12.06 4.59
CA PRO A 175 -2.79 -11.75 4.31
C PRO A 175 -2.45 -12.11 2.85
N PRO A 176 -1.47 -11.44 2.22
CA PRO A 176 -1.15 -11.67 0.81
C PRO A 176 -0.64 -13.10 0.62
N THR A 177 -1.50 -13.98 0.13
CA THR A 177 -1.10 -15.31 -0.31
C THR A 177 -0.36 -15.15 -1.63
N ARG A 178 0.89 -15.63 -1.63
CA ARG A 178 1.77 -15.69 -2.78
C ARG A 178 1.11 -16.54 -3.87
N THR A 179 0.52 -15.89 -4.88
CA THR A 179 -0.10 -16.56 -6.01
C THR A 179 0.96 -17.26 -6.85
N SER A 180 1.14 -18.56 -6.63
CA SER A 180 1.74 -19.45 -7.63
C SER A 180 0.78 -19.52 -8.82
N SER A 181 1.16 -18.89 -9.94
CA SER A 181 0.42 -18.99 -11.19
C SER A 181 0.32 -20.45 -11.65
N PRO A 182 -0.86 -20.94 -12.07
CA PRO A 182 -0.95 -22.23 -12.74
C PRO A 182 -0.27 -22.12 -14.11
N ARG A 183 0.71 -22.98 -14.33
CA ARG A 183 1.40 -23.16 -15.61
C ARG A 183 0.39 -23.49 -16.70
N ALA A 184 0.38 -22.72 -17.78
CA ALA A 184 -0.46 -22.98 -18.95
C ALA A 184 -0.18 -24.39 -19.53
N PRO A 185 -1.19 -25.13 -19.99
CA PRO A 185 -0.98 -26.44 -20.58
C PRO A 185 -0.40 -26.29 -22.00
N SER A 186 0.71 -26.99 -22.25
CA SER A 186 1.34 -27.10 -23.57
C SER A 186 0.41 -27.82 -24.56
N PRO A 187 0.34 -27.41 -25.83
CA PRO A 187 -0.47 -28.13 -26.83
C PRO A 187 0.19 -29.46 -27.20
N ARG A 188 -0.59 -30.53 -27.04
CA ARG A 188 -0.30 -31.90 -27.47
C ARG A 188 -0.54 -31.99 -28.99
N SER A 189 0.48 -32.32 -29.79
CA SER A 189 0.25 -32.86 -31.14
C SER A 189 0.30 -34.39 -31.08
N THR A 190 -0.72 -35.01 -31.65
CA THR A 190 -0.95 -36.45 -31.73
C THR A 190 -0.16 -37.09 -32.89
N PHE A 191 0.47 -38.26 -32.61
CA PHE A 191 0.62 -39.50 -33.42
C PHE A 191 1.11 -39.39 -34.90
N SER A 192 1.96 -40.23 -35.49
CA SER A 192 2.39 -41.62 -35.24
C SER A 192 3.54 -42.00 -36.22
N THR A 193 4.37 -43.00 -35.86
CA THR A 193 5.03 -44.06 -36.70
C THR A 193 5.45 -43.72 -38.15
N GLY A 194 6.69 -43.88 -38.65
CA GLY A 194 7.67 -44.97 -38.52
C GLY A 194 7.96 -45.58 -39.91
N LEU A 195 9.25 -45.68 -40.29
CA LEU A 195 9.88 -46.38 -41.44
C LEU A 195 9.69 -45.85 -42.90
N ASP A 196 10.78 -45.42 -43.57
CA ASP A 196 11.56 -46.24 -44.55
C ASP A 196 12.60 -45.44 -45.38
N THR A 197 13.85 -45.93 -45.33
CA THR A 197 14.83 -46.26 -46.39
C THR A 197 15.18 -45.32 -47.58
N THR A 198 16.48 -44.98 -47.67
CA THR A 198 17.39 -44.75 -48.84
C THR A 198 16.99 -43.84 -50.03
N THR A 199 17.87 -42.89 -50.39
CA THR A 199 18.83 -42.96 -51.53
C THR A 199 19.51 -41.58 -51.78
N SER A 200 20.73 -41.65 -52.31
CA SER A 200 21.74 -40.64 -52.66
C SER A 200 21.30 -39.45 -53.55
N SER A 201 22.05 -38.33 -53.48
CA SER A 201 22.92 -37.81 -54.59
C SER A 201 23.40 -36.35 -54.41
N THR A 202 24.74 -36.21 -54.35
CA THR A 202 25.66 -35.25 -55.02
C THR A 202 25.36 -33.76 -55.30
N ASN A 203 26.46 -32.99 -55.16
CA ASN A 203 26.90 -31.76 -55.88
C ASN A 203 26.40 -30.39 -55.36
N ARG A 204 27.17 -29.29 -55.33
CA ARG A 204 28.58 -28.95 -55.65
C ARG A 204 28.81 -27.45 -55.30
N ALA A 205 30.04 -27.14 -54.85
CA ALA A 205 30.81 -25.88 -54.97
C ALA A 205 30.34 -24.52 -54.39
N GLY A 206 31.29 -23.86 -53.73
CA GLY A 206 31.29 -22.42 -53.44
C GLY A 206 32.45 -22.01 -52.52
N SER A 207 33.67 -21.97 -53.05
CA SER A 207 34.90 -21.56 -52.35
C SER A 207 35.21 -20.09 -52.64
N ALA A 208 35.55 -19.29 -51.63
CA ALA A 208 36.45 -18.14 -51.79
C ALA A 208 37.06 -17.71 -50.44
N ARG A 209 38.39 -17.76 -50.39
CA ARG A 209 39.29 -17.30 -49.33
C ARG A 209 39.57 -15.78 -49.47
N ARG A 210 39.94 -15.11 -48.36
CA ARG A 210 41.21 -14.36 -48.13
C ARG A 210 41.04 -13.15 -47.20
N CYS A 211 41.72 -13.17 -46.05
CA CYS A 211 42.39 -12.03 -45.41
C CYS A 211 43.76 -11.79 -46.13
N PRO A 212 44.59 -10.73 -45.88
CA PRO A 212 44.69 -9.89 -44.66
C PRO A 212 45.14 -8.40 -44.83
N ALA A 213 45.28 -7.73 -43.67
CA ALA A 213 46.25 -6.69 -43.26
C ALA A 213 46.13 -5.21 -43.75
N ALA A 214 46.01 -4.27 -42.79
CA ALA A 214 47.01 -3.22 -42.48
C ALA A 214 46.53 -2.24 -41.38
N LEU A 215 47.39 -2.02 -40.37
CA LEU A 215 47.44 -0.93 -39.36
C LEU A 215 48.40 0.19 -39.89
N PRO A 216 48.81 1.25 -39.14
CA PRO A 216 48.15 2.13 -38.15
C PRO A 216 48.47 3.64 -38.36
N SER A 217 47.81 4.55 -37.61
CA SER A 217 48.48 5.74 -36.99
C SER A 217 47.54 6.57 -36.11
N ALA A 218 47.93 6.84 -34.85
CA ALA A 218 48.19 8.20 -34.32
C ALA A 218 48.27 8.25 -32.78
N ARG A 219 49.42 8.80 -32.31
CA ARG A 219 49.71 9.46 -31.00
C ARG A 219 49.70 8.54 -29.76
N HIS A 220 50.73 8.48 -28.92
CA HIS A 220 51.82 9.39 -28.53
C HIS A 220 53.18 8.70 -28.54
#